data_AF-A0A7V5M7I8-F1
#
_entry.id   AF-A0A7V5M7I8-F1
#
_cell.length_a   1.000
_cell.length_b   1.000
_cell.length_c   1.000
_cell.angle_alpha   90.00
_cell.angle_beta   90.00
_cell.angle_gamma   90.00
#
_symmetry.space_group_name_H-M   'P 1'
#
loop_
_entity.id
_entity.type
_entity.pdbx_description
1 polymer ?
#
loop_
_entity_poly.entity_id
_entity_poly.type
_entity_poly.pdbx_seq_one_letter_code
_entity_poly.pdbx_strand_id
1 'polypeptide(L)'
;KVYEAIAMTKPVITGDTPAIRELFTDRENILLCQTADPNDLAEKILELKSNLELRKKIARGGRKLFLSAAVPKVIGKNLLRELSYTNEEQ
;
A
#
# COMPACT_ATOMS: atom_id res chain seq x y z
N LYS A 1 -6.35 1.27 -9.00
CA LYS A 1 -5.72 -0.07 -9.20
C LYS A 1 -5.05 -0.64 -7.94
N VAL A 2 -3.90 -0.12 -7.47
CA VAL A 2 -3.19 -0.68 -6.28
C VAL A 2 -4.09 -0.71 -5.04
N TYR A 3 -4.71 0.43 -4.71
CA TYR A 3 -5.61 0.53 -3.56
C TYR A 3 -6.85 -0.38 -3.66
N GLU A 4 -7.43 -0.56 -4.86
CA GLU A 4 -8.56 -1.48 -5.07
C GLU A 4 -8.15 -2.94 -4.79
N ALA A 5 -7.00 -3.38 -5.33
CA ALA A 5 -6.50 -4.73 -5.10
C ALA A 5 -6.24 -4.99 -3.61
N ILE A 6 -5.66 -4.01 -2.91
CA ILE A 6 -5.42 -4.07 -1.46
C ILE A 6 -6.75 -4.09 -0.68
N ALA A 7 -7.73 -3.28 -1.09
CA ALA A 7 -9.08 -3.29 -0.50
C ALA A 7 -9.78 -4.64 -0.68
N MET A 8 -9.48 -5.38 -1.74
CA MET A 8 -9.96 -6.75 -1.99
C MET A 8 -9.10 -7.83 -1.30
N THR A 9 -8.17 -7.44 -0.41
CA THR A 9 -7.25 -8.35 0.29
C THR A 9 -6.42 -9.20 -0.69
N LYS A 10 -6.00 -8.61 -1.81
CA LYS A 10 -5.05 -9.23 -2.73
C LYS A 10 -3.63 -8.78 -2.40
N PRO A 11 -2.63 -9.69 -2.41
CA PRO A 11 -1.24 -9.28 -2.32
C PRO A 11 -0.89 -8.48 -3.59
N VAL A 12 -0.11 -7.41 -3.44
CA VAL A 12 0.29 -6.53 -4.55
C VAL A 12 1.81 -6.47 -4.62
N ILE A 13 2.32 -6.61 -5.85
CA ILE A 13 3.69 -6.24 -6.23
C ILE A 13 3.60 -4.90 -6.98
N THR A 14 4.46 -3.94 -6.65
CA THR A 14 4.54 -2.66 -7.38
C THR A 14 5.96 -2.11 -7.34
N GLY A 15 6.27 -1.16 -8.21
CA GLY A 15 7.58 -0.51 -8.24
C GLY A 15 7.93 0.22 -6.94
N ASP A 16 9.18 0.09 -6.51
CA ASP A 16 9.77 0.83 -5.40
C ASP A 16 9.92 2.31 -5.78
N THR A 17 9.07 3.15 -5.18
CA THR A 17 9.00 4.58 -5.46
C THR A 17 8.82 5.35 -4.16
N PRO A 18 9.19 6.64 -4.09
CA PRO A 18 8.92 7.46 -2.91
C PRO A 18 7.43 7.46 -2.53
N ALA A 19 6.55 7.63 -3.51
CA ALA A 19 5.11 7.72 -3.28
C ALA A 19 4.50 6.45 -2.66
N ILE A 20 4.96 5.24 -3.04
CA ILE A 20 4.44 4.02 -2.41
C ILE A 20 4.96 3.90 -0.96
N ARG A 21 6.18 4.37 -0.69
CA ARG A 21 6.79 4.35 0.64
C ARG A 21 6.21 5.37 1.62
N GLU A 22 5.45 6.36 1.16
CA GLU A 22 4.71 7.29 2.03
C GLU A 22 3.71 6.56 2.94
N LEU A 23 3.17 5.44 2.46
CA LEU A 23 2.13 4.69 3.18
C LEU A 23 2.48 3.22 3.42
N PHE A 24 3.18 2.58 2.48
CA PHE A 24 3.41 1.13 2.52
C PHE A 24 4.86 0.78 2.90
N THR A 25 5.00 -0.39 3.53
CA THR A 25 6.26 -0.98 3.99
C THR A 25 6.47 -2.31 3.27
N ASP A 26 7.62 -2.42 2.61
CA ASP A 26 8.02 -3.63 1.89
C ASP A 26 7.99 -4.87 2.79
N ARG A 27 7.52 -6.00 2.26
CA ARG A 27 7.35 -7.30 2.94
C ARG A 27 6.47 -7.31 4.19
N GLU A 28 5.74 -6.23 4.45
CA GLU A 28 4.75 -6.16 5.54
C GLU A 28 3.34 -6.03 5.02
N ASN A 29 3.12 -5.07 4.13
CA ASN A 29 1.80 -4.70 3.62
C ASN A 29 1.78 -4.49 2.09
N ILE A 30 2.95 -4.58 1.44
CA ILE A 30 3.16 -4.65 -0.01
C ILE A 30 4.45 -5.43 -0.30
N LEU A 31 4.68 -5.85 -1.54
CA LEU A 31 6.00 -6.29 -2.01
C LEU A 31 6.50 -5.30 -3.07
N LEU A 32 7.70 -4.75 -2.88
CA LEU A 32 8.29 -3.80 -3.81
C LEU A 32 9.25 -4.50 -4.77
N CYS A 33 9.25 -4.05 -6.02
CA CYS A 33 10.23 -4.45 -7.03
C CYS A 33 10.98 -3.23 -7.57
N GLN A 34 12.18 -3.43 -8.10
CA GLN A 34 12.94 -2.37 -8.76
C GLN A 34 12.18 -1.85 -9.98
N THR A 35 12.09 -0.52 -10.10
CA THR A 35 11.36 0.11 -11.19
C THR A 35 12.11 -0.12 -12.50
N ALA A 36 11.37 -0.52 -13.55
CA ALA A 36 11.92 -0.87 -14.87
C ALA A 36 12.87 -2.08 -14.89
N ASP A 37 12.85 -2.93 -13.86
CA ASP A 37 13.58 -4.20 -13.83
C ASP A 37 12.62 -5.39 -13.99
N PRO A 38 12.55 -6.00 -15.19
CA PRO A 38 11.69 -7.17 -15.42
C PRO A 38 12.17 -8.43 -14.69
N ASN A 39 13.48 -8.56 -14.41
CA ASN A 39 14.03 -9.72 -13.72
C ASN A 39 13.64 -9.69 -12.24
N ASP A 40 13.80 -8.54 -11.58
CA ASP A 40 13.38 -8.39 -10.18
C ASP A 40 11.86 -8.56 -10.02
N LEU A 41 11.05 -8.06 -10.97
CA LEU A 41 9.61 -8.35 -10.99
C LEU A 41 9.31 -9.85 -11.09
N ALA A 42 9.99 -10.58 -11.99
CA ALA A 42 9.82 -12.02 -12.12
C ALA A 42 10.20 -12.76 -10.83
N GLU A 43 11.29 -12.34 -10.18
CA GLU A 43 11.70 -12.87 -8.88
C GLU A 43 10.64 -12.63 -7.79
N LYS A 44 10.09 -11.40 -7.68
CA LYS A 44 9.00 -11.12 -6.71
C LYS A 44 7.76 -11.95 -6.97
N ILE A 45 7.41 -12.20 -8.24
CA ILE A 45 6.29 -13.07 -8.62
C ILE A 45 6.56 -14.50 -8.14
N LEU A 46 7.75 -15.04 -8.39
CA LEU A 46 8.14 -16.38 -7.96
C LEU A 46 8.23 -16.50 -6.43
N GLU A 47 8.67 -15.44 -5.76
CA GLU A 47 8.70 -15.36 -4.30
C GLU A 47 7.28 -15.47 -3.73
N LEU A 48 6.32 -14.65 -4.19
CA LEU A 48 4.94 -14.77 -3.73
C LEU A 48 4.31 -16.10 -4.14
N LYS A 49 4.69 -16.67 -5.29
CA LYS A 49 4.22 -17.98 -5.75
C LYS A 49 4.62 -19.09 -4.77
N SER A 50 5.88 -19.10 -4.35
CA SER A 50 6.47 -20.15 -3.51
C SER A 50 6.29 -19.93 -2.01
N ASN A 51 6.11 -18.69 -1.55
CA ASN A 51 5.96 -18.34 -0.14
C ASN A 51 4.52 -17.94 0.23
N LEU A 52 3.71 -18.95 0.60
CA LEU A 52 2.31 -18.74 0.99
C LEU A 52 2.16 -17.85 2.22
N GLU A 53 3.08 -17.95 3.18
CA GLU A 53 2.99 -17.16 4.42
C GLU A 53 3.28 -15.69 4.18
N LEU A 54 4.29 -15.36 3.38
CA LEU A 54 4.54 -13.99 2.95
C LEU A 54 3.35 -13.42 2.17
N ARG A 55 2.80 -14.21 1.22
CA ARG A 55 1.63 -13.81 0.43
C ARG A 55 0.45 -13.45 1.32
N LYS A 56 0.14 -14.30 2.32
CA LYS A 56 -0.93 -14.06 3.30
C LYS A 56 -0.63 -12.86 4.20
N LYS A 57 0.62 -12.71 4.65
CA LYS A 57 1.07 -11.59 5.48
C LYS A 57 0.81 -10.27 4.78
N ILE A 58 1.32 -10.12 3.56
CA ILE A 58 1.18 -8.91 2.74
C ILE A 58 -0.30 -8.60 2.45
N ALA A 59 -1.08 -9.60 2.02
CA ALA A 59 -2.49 -9.39 1.72
C ALA A 59 -3.29 -8.86 2.93
N ARG A 60 -3.09 -9.45 4.12
CA ARG A 60 -3.75 -9.00 5.35
C ARG A 60 -3.20 -7.68 5.86
N GLY A 61 -1.88 -7.50 5.81
CA GLY A 61 -1.20 -6.27 6.22
C GLY A 61 -1.65 -5.07 5.41
N GLY A 62 -1.70 -5.23 4.08
CA GLY A 62 -2.21 -4.22 3.15
C GLY A 62 -3.66 -3.87 3.44
N ARG A 63 -4.54 -4.87 3.61
CA ARG A 63 -5.96 -4.62 3.93
C ARG A 63 -6.12 -3.88 5.26
N LYS A 64 -5.36 -4.25 6.29
CA LYS A 64 -5.38 -3.57 7.59
C LYS A 64 -5.00 -2.10 7.46
N LEU A 65 -3.89 -1.83 6.76
CA LEU A 65 -3.40 -0.47 6.51
C LEU A 65 -4.41 0.37 5.70
N PHE A 66 -5.00 -0.22 4.65
CA PHE A 66 -6.03 0.44 3.85
C PHE A 66 -7.22 0.88 4.71
N LEU A 67 -7.72 0.00 5.58
CA LEU A 67 -8.85 0.29 6.46
C LEU A 67 -8.54 1.41 7.48
N SER A 68 -7.29 1.51 7.94
CA SER A 68 -6.91 2.53 8.92
C SER A 68 -6.55 3.89 8.31
N ALA A 69 -6.08 3.93 7.06
CA ALA A 69 -5.47 5.13 6.48
C ALA A 69 -6.10 5.62 5.17
N ALA A 70 -6.65 4.71 4.34
CA ALA A 70 -6.96 5.02 2.94
C ALA A 70 -8.45 4.83 2.55
N VAL A 71 -9.33 4.54 3.52
CA VAL A 71 -10.77 4.55 3.25
C VAL A 71 -11.31 5.98 3.12
N PRO A 72 -12.35 6.23 2.31
CA PRO A 72 -12.87 7.58 2.07
C PRO A 72 -13.21 8.35 3.36
N LYS A 73 -13.75 7.65 4.36
CA LYS A 73 -14.08 8.26 5.67
C LYS A 73 -12.85 8.80 6.41
N VAL A 74 -11.71 8.10 6.34
CA VAL A 74 -10.47 8.53 7.00
C VAL A 74 -9.85 9.69 6.23
N ILE A 75 -9.75 9.57 4.91
CA ILE A 75 -9.21 10.63 4.04
C ILE A 75 -10.01 11.92 4.20
N GLY A 76 -11.35 11.84 4.11
CA GLY A 76 -12.22 13.01 4.27
C GLY A 76 -12.09 13.66 5.64
N LYS A 77 -11.96 12.86 6.71
CA LYS A 77 -11.72 13.38 8.07
C LYS A 77 -10.39 14.14 8.16
N ASN A 78 -9.33 13.59 7.57
CA ASN A 78 -8.02 14.24 7.58
C ASN A 78 -8.05 15.53 6.75
N LEU A 79 -8.67 15.52 5.57
CA LEU A 79 -8.82 16.72 4.74
C LEU A 79 -9.58 17.83 5.48
N LEU A 80 -10.72 17.51 6.11
CA LEU A 80 -11.49 18.50 6.88
C LEU A 80 -10.66 19.07 8.03
N ARG A 81 -9.88 18.24 8.72
CA ARG A 81 -8.99 18.69 9.79
C ARG A 81 -7.99 19.74 9.28
N GLU A 82 -7.27 19.46 8.19
CA GLU A 82 -6.29 20.40 7.63
C GLU A 82 -6.95 21.72 7.18
N LEU A 83 -8.15 21.64 6.57
CA LEU A 83 -8.90 22.83 6.16
C LEU A 83 -9.44 23.63 7.36
N SER A 84 -9.84 22.97 8.44
CA SER A 84 -10.30 23.65 9.66
C SER A 84 -9.16 24.41 10.35
N TYR A 85 -7.93 23.90 10.33
CA TYR A 85 -6.76 24.63 10.87
C TYR A 85 -6.39 25.87 10.04
N THR A 86 -6.76 25.92 8.75
CA THR A 86 -6.45 27.07 7.89
C THR A 86 -7.36 28.28 8.18
N ASN A 87 -8.51 28.09 8.84
CA ASN A 87 -9.49 29.15 9.08
C ASN A 87 -9.29 29.90 10.42
N GLU A 88 -8.36 29.47 11.28
CA GLU A 88 -8.08 30.14 12.57
C GLU A 88 -6.85 31.08 12.54
N GLU A 89 -6.12 31.15 11.42
CA GLU A 89 -4.94 32.02 11.23
C GLU A 89 -5.15 33.16 10.21
N GLN A 90 -6.40 33.49 9.86
CA GLN A 90 -6.77 34.68 9.07
C GLN A 90 -7.67 35.61 9.86
#